data_AF-A0ABD3K4D4-F1
#
_entry.id   AF-A0ABD3K4D4-F1
#
_cell.length_a   1.000
_cell.length_b   1.000
_cell.length_c   1.000
_cell.angle_alpha   90.00
_cell.angle_beta   90.00
_cell.angle_gamma   90.00
#
_symmetry.space_group_name_H-M   'P 1'
#
loop_
_entity.id
_entity.type
_entity.pdbx_description
1 polymer ?
#
loop_
_entity_poly.entity_id
_entity_poly.type
_entity_poly.pdbx_seq_one_letter_code
_entity_poly.pdbx_strand_id
1 'polypeptide(L)'
;MSSSFLIRNSLVQQISTTLIITDILPSTRAIASLKLPDYDAGKLEAQYFHEHATFSMAVTASQSPVVDVSATIGTPSIAFGAETSYTTDSHKFVKYNAGVSMTKPISNASVILADKGDSLRFSYMHHLDQLNRGAVVGEISRKFSTNENTLTVGCSYLVDPNTIVKAKLNNHGNLGALLRHELKPNSYLTISGAFDTKALDKYPKFGLALSLKP
;
A
#
# COMPACT_ATOMS: atom_id res chain seq x y z
N MET A 1 -24.93 -9.63 -2.27
CA MET A 1 -24.38 -8.87 -1.13
C MET A 1 -23.43 -9.76 -0.35
N SER A 2 -22.12 -9.59 -0.55
CA SER A 2 -21.11 -10.27 0.27
C SER A 2 -20.52 -9.24 1.24
N SER A 3 -20.97 -9.27 2.50
CA SER A 3 -20.45 -8.40 3.55
C SER A 3 -19.28 -9.13 4.23
N SER A 4 -18.08 -8.55 4.17
CA SER A 4 -16.91 -9.08 4.89
C SER A 4 -16.57 -8.17 6.06
N PHE A 5 -16.43 -8.77 7.23
CA PHE A 5 -16.07 -8.09 8.47
C PHE A 5 -14.61 -8.42 8.79
N LEU A 6 -13.81 -7.38 9.06
CA LEU A 6 -12.44 -7.54 9.51
C LEU A 6 -12.25 -6.73 10.79
N ILE A 7 -12.05 -7.42 11.92
CA ILE A 7 -11.75 -6.82 13.22
C ILE A 7 -10.25 -6.95 13.44
N ARG A 8 -9.54 -5.84 13.61
CA ARG A 8 -8.14 -5.83 14.08
C ARG A 8 -8.10 -5.34 15.51
N ASN A 9 -7.54 -6.17 16.39
CA ASN A 9 -7.26 -5.81 17.77
C ASN A 9 -5.74 -5.54 17.90
N SER A 10 -5.38 -4.36 18.41
CA SER A 10 -3.98 -4.00 18.70
C SER A 10 -3.75 -4.09 20.20
N LEU A 11 -2.52 -4.39 20.65
CA LEU A 11 -2.18 -4.53 22.08
C LEU A 11 -2.35 -3.22 22.89
N VAL A 12 -2.65 -2.11 22.22
CA VAL A 12 -3.20 -0.88 22.81
C VAL A 12 -4.70 -0.89 22.51
N GLN A 13 -5.55 -0.73 23.53
CA GLN A 13 -7.04 -0.83 23.52
C GLN A 13 -7.73 -0.03 22.39
N GLN A 14 -7.54 -0.45 21.14
CA GLN A 14 -8.06 0.18 19.94
C GLN A 14 -8.76 -0.92 19.14
N ILE A 15 -10.08 -0.81 19.08
CA ILE A 15 -10.94 -1.70 18.29
C ILE A 15 -11.19 -0.98 16.97
N SER A 16 -10.73 -1.57 15.87
CA SER A 16 -11.07 -1.07 14.53
C SER A 16 -12.10 -1.99 13.89
N THR A 17 -13.24 -1.42 13.50
CA THR A 17 -14.34 -2.09 12.79
C THR A 17 -14.38 -1.59 11.36
N THR A 18 -14.17 -2.47 10.39
CA THR A 18 -14.34 -2.16 8.97
C THR A 18 -15.52 -2.93 8.39
N LEU A 19 -16.49 -2.20 7.85
CA LEU A 19 -17.63 -2.67 7.09
C LEU A 19 -17.35 -2.46 5.60
N ILE A 20 -17.38 -3.55 4.82
CA ILE A 20 -17.24 -3.48 3.36
C ILE A 20 -18.58 -3.87 2.75
N ILE A 21 -19.15 -2.97 1.95
CA ILE A 21 -20.36 -3.20 1.17
C ILE A 21 -19.97 -3.18 -0.30
N THR A 22 -19.99 -4.34 -0.95
CA THR A 22 -19.84 -4.43 -2.40
C THR A 22 -21.21 -4.38 -3.07
N ASP A 23 -21.25 -3.89 -4.31
CA ASP A 23 -22.40 -4.00 -5.23
C ASP A 23 -23.63 -3.16 -4.86
N ILE A 24 -23.44 -1.92 -4.38
CA ILE A 24 -24.54 -0.94 -4.22
C ILE A 24 -25.12 -0.55 -5.59
N LEU A 25 -24.24 -0.45 -6.59
CA LEU A 25 -24.52 -0.40 -8.04
C LEU A 25 -23.53 -1.34 -8.74
N PRO A 26 -23.79 -1.77 -10.00
CA PRO A 26 -22.83 -2.56 -10.76
C PRO A 26 -21.44 -1.93 -10.70
N SER A 27 -20.43 -2.73 -10.36
CA SER A 27 -19.01 -2.33 -10.28
C SER A 27 -18.68 -1.23 -9.24
N THR A 28 -19.52 -1.05 -8.21
CA THR A 28 -19.27 -0.10 -7.12
C THR A 28 -18.93 -0.82 -5.82
N ARG A 29 -17.95 -0.29 -5.07
CA ARG A 29 -17.56 -0.78 -3.75
C ARG A 29 -17.55 0.37 -2.75
N ALA A 30 -18.27 0.21 -1.65
CA ALA A 30 -18.23 1.12 -0.51
C ALA A 30 -17.54 0.45 0.68
N ILE A 31 -16.70 1.20 1.39
CA ILE A 31 -15.96 0.76 2.57
C ILE A 31 -16.17 1.81 3.65
N ALA A 32 -16.72 1.41 4.78
CA ALA A 32 -16.83 2.22 5.98
C ALA A 32 -15.93 1.62 7.06
N SER A 33 -15.09 2.42 7.70
CA SER A 33 -14.23 1.99 8.81
C SER A 33 -14.40 2.94 9.99
N LEU A 34 -14.54 2.39 11.18
CA LEU A 34 -14.64 3.11 12.44
C LEU A 34 -13.57 2.57 13.40
N LYS A 35 -12.84 3.44 14.06
CA LYS A 35 -11.95 3.09 15.16
C LYS A 35 -12.60 3.50 16.48
N LEU A 36 -12.41 2.70 17.52
CA LEU A 36 -12.90 2.93 18.88
C LEU A 36 -11.74 2.71 19.86
N PRO A 37 -11.65 3.44 20.99
CA PRO A 37 -12.60 4.45 21.48
C PRO A 37 -12.45 5.83 20.82
N ASP A 38 -11.53 5.98 19.87
CA ASP A 38 -11.29 7.23 19.14
C ASP A 38 -12.38 7.47 18.06
N TYR A 39 -13.48 8.09 18.48
CA TYR A 39 -14.62 8.45 17.62
C TYR A 39 -14.26 9.44 16.49
N ASP A 40 -13.08 10.06 16.55
CA ASP A 40 -12.56 11.03 15.58
C ASP A 40 -11.79 10.37 14.41
N ALA A 41 -11.93 9.06 14.20
CA ALA A 41 -11.19 8.36 13.14
C ALA A 41 -12.09 7.47 12.27
N GLY A 42 -13.27 7.99 11.92
CA GLY A 42 -14.14 7.37 10.93
C GLY A 42 -13.59 7.57 9.52
N LYS A 43 -13.62 6.55 8.66
CA LYS A 43 -13.25 6.66 7.25
C LYS A 43 -14.35 6.05 6.39
N LEU A 44 -14.91 6.84 5.49
CA LEU A 44 -15.84 6.40 4.46
C LEU A 44 -15.14 6.44 3.11
N GLU A 45 -15.24 5.39 2.31
CA GLU A 45 -14.60 5.29 1.01
C GLU A 45 -15.57 4.68 0.01
N ALA A 46 -15.69 5.30 -1.15
CA ALA A 46 -16.50 4.86 -2.27
C ALA A 46 -15.58 4.71 -3.49
N GLN A 47 -15.63 3.54 -4.11
CA GLN A 47 -14.85 3.18 -5.28
C GLN A 47 -15.80 2.79 -6.39
N TYR A 48 -15.57 3.31 -7.58
CA TYR A 48 -16.29 2.98 -8.79
C TYR A 48 -15.32 2.41 -9.81
N PHE A 49 -15.61 1.20 -10.29
CA PHE A 49 -14.79 0.49 -11.26
C PHE A 49 -15.51 0.43 -12.60
N HIS A 50 -14.77 0.76 -13.65
CA HIS A 50 -15.16 0.60 -15.03
C HIS A 50 -14.03 -0.12 -15.77
N GLU A 51 -14.32 -0.72 -16.91
CA GLU A 51 -13.39 -1.59 -17.64
C GLU A 51 -12.02 -0.93 -17.91
N HIS A 52 -12.02 0.39 -18.11
CA HIS A 52 -10.81 1.19 -18.36
C HIS A 52 -10.62 2.36 -17.41
N ALA A 53 -11.47 2.50 -16.38
CA ALA A 53 -11.38 3.62 -15.46
C ALA A 53 -11.72 3.19 -14.03
N THR A 54 -11.01 3.73 -13.06
CA THR A 54 -11.31 3.56 -11.65
C THR A 54 -11.36 4.93 -11.01
N PHE A 55 -12.44 5.21 -10.29
CA PHE A 55 -12.60 6.39 -9.49
C PHE A 55 -12.71 5.98 -8.03
N SER A 56 -12.10 6.74 -7.13
CA SER A 56 -12.19 6.49 -5.70
C SER A 56 -12.25 7.81 -4.95
N MET A 57 -13.14 7.87 -3.98
CA MET A 57 -13.31 9.00 -3.08
C MET A 57 -13.33 8.47 -1.65
N ALA A 58 -12.51 9.03 -0.78
CA ALA A 58 -12.52 8.72 0.64
C ALA A 58 -12.64 9.99 1.48
N VAL A 59 -13.41 9.91 2.55
CA VAL A 59 -13.58 10.96 3.54
C VAL A 59 -13.17 10.38 4.88
N THR A 60 -12.14 10.96 5.49
CA THR A 60 -11.73 10.64 6.85
C THR A 60 -12.34 11.68 7.79
N ALA A 61 -13.36 11.27 8.53
CA ALA A 61 -14.00 12.04 9.59
C ALA A 61 -13.10 12.03 10.83
N SER A 62 -12.55 13.20 11.12
CA SER A 62 -11.74 13.55 12.30
C SER A 62 -11.96 15.03 12.63
N GLN A 63 -11.31 15.56 13.67
CA GLN A 63 -11.33 17.00 13.99
C GLN A 63 -11.00 17.90 12.79
N SER A 64 -10.19 17.40 11.86
CA SER A 64 -9.89 18.07 10.59
C SER A 64 -10.20 17.14 9.42
N PRO A 65 -11.47 17.10 8.94
CA PRO A 65 -11.87 16.17 7.89
C PRO A 65 -10.99 16.30 6.63
N VAL A 66 -10.50 15.16 6.15
CA VAL A 66 -9.71 15.05 4.93
C VAL A 66 -10.50 14.30 3.87
N VAL A 67 -10.58 14.89 2.69
CA VAL A 67 -11.20 14.28 1.51
C VAL A 67 -10.11 13.90 0.53
N ASP A 68 -9.96 12.61 0.29
CA ASP A 68 -9.07 12.04 -0.71
C ASP A 68 -9.88 11.69 -1.96
N VAL A 69 -9.40 12.08 -3.13
CA VAL A 69 -9.99 11.73 -4.42
C VAL A 69 -8.89 11.19 -5.31
N SER A 70 -9.13 10.05 -5.94
CA SER A 70 -8.24 9.48 -6.94
C SER A 70 -9.01 9.00 -8.16
N ALA A 71 -8.37 9.11 -9.31
CA ALA A 71 -8.89 8.64 -10.58
C ALA A 71 -7.75 7.98 -11.36
N THR A 72 -8.04 6.87 -12.01
CA THR A 72 -7.12 6.16 -12.89
C THR A 72 -7.85 5.80 -14.17
N ILE A 73 -7.21 5.99 -15.31
CA ILE A 73 -7.70 5.59 -16.62
C ILE A 73 -6.60 4.82 -17.35
N GLY A 74 -6.95 3.72 -18.00
CA GLY A 74 -5.95 2.88 -18.63
C GLY A 74 -6.49 1.61 -19.26
N THR A 75 -5.56 0.93 -19.92
CA THR A 75 -5.70 -0.42 -20.44
C THR A 75 -4.91 -1.38 -19.53
N PRO A 76 -5.03 -2.71 -19.72
CA PRO A 76 -4.20 -3.68 -18.99
C PRO A 76 -2.68 -3.46 -19.14
N SER A 77 -2.24 -2.75 -20.19
CA SER A 77 -0.82 -2.52 -20.49
C SER A 77 -0.30 -1.16 -20.02
N ILE A 78 -1.14 -0.13 -19.96
CA ILE A 78 -0.75 1.22 -19.55
C ILE A 78 -1.89 1.91 -18.82
N ALA A 79 -1.59 2.55 -17.70
CA ALA A 79 -2.54 3.30 -16.91
C ALA A 79 -1.96 4.64 -16.44
N PHE A 80 -2.82 5.64 -16.38
CA PHE A 80 -2.54 6.99 -15.89
C PHE A 80 -3.44 7.26 -14.70
N GLY A 81 -2.90 7.79 -13.62
CA GLY A 81 -3.65 8.08 -12.42
C GLY A 81 -3.26 9.41 -11.80
N ALA A 82 -4.21 10.02 -11.11
CA ALA A 82 -3.98 11.18 -10.27
C ALA A 82 -4.72 10.99 -8.96
N GLU A 83 -4.16 11.54 -7.89
CA GLU A 83 -4.80 11.62 -6.59
C GLU A 83 -4.59 13.00 -5.97
N THR A 84 -5.59 13.47 -5.22
CA THR A 84 -5.55 14.72 -4.49
C THR A 84 -6.18 14.53 -3.13
N SER A 85 -5.69 15.28 -2.14
CA SER A 85 -6.24 15.30 -0.79
C SER A 85 -6.51 16.73 -0.39
N TYR A 86 -7.70 16.99 0.13
CA TYR A 86 -8.15 18.29 0.60
C TYR A 86 -8.49 18.23 2.09
N THR A 87 -7.94 19.17 2.88
CA THR A 87 -8.26 19.27 4.31
C THR A 87 -9.19 20.46 4.54
N THR A 88 -10.30 20.21 5.24
CA THR A 88 -11.34 21.21 5.52
C THR A 88 -10.92 22.26 6.55
N ASP A 89 -10.01 21.93 7.46
CA ASP A 89 -9.48 22.85 8.49
C ASP A 89 -8.66 24.01 7.90
N SER A 90 -7.71 23.70 7.00
CA SER A 90 -6.83 24.71 6.40
C SER A 90 -7.31 25.23 5.04
N HIS A 91 -8.45 24.73 4.55
CA HIS A 91 -8.99 24.97 3.21
C HIS A 91 -7.98 24.78 2.07
N LYS A 92 -7.02 23.85 2.24
CA LYS A 92 -5.90 23.65 1.31
C LYS A 92 -5.83 22.23 0.80
N PHE A 93 -5.31 22.09 -0.42
CA PHE A 93 -4.84 20.81 -0.92
C PHE A 93 -3.55 20.41 -0.21
N VAL A 94 -3.60 19.30 0.52
CA VAL A 94 -2.47 18.76 1.28
C VAL A 94 -1.65 17.75 0.47
N LYS A 95 -2.25 17.12 -0.54
CA LYS A 95 -1.57 16.16 -1.43
C LYS A 95 -2.05 16.36 -2.87
N TYR A 96 -1.14 16.28 -3.83
CA TYR A 96 -1.44 16.10 -5.24
C TYR A 96 -0.34 15.23 -5.84
N ASN A 97 -0.74 14.05 -6.33
CA ASN A 97 0.16 13.11 -6.97
C ASN A 97 -0.41 12.73 -8.33
N ALA A 98 0.46 12.47 -9.29
CA ALA A 98 0.12 11.98 -10.61
C ALA A 98 1.12 10.89 -11.00
N GLY A 99 0.69 9.92 -11.79
CA GLY A 99 1.57 8.84 -12.21
C GLY A 99 1.10 8.10 -13.43
N VAL A 100 2.04 7.40 -14.04
CA VAL A 100 1.84 6.47 -15.14
C VAL A 100 2.46 5.13 -14.77
N SER A 101 1.78 4.05 -15.11
CA SER A 101 2.30 2.69 -14.97
C SER A 101 2.16 1.95 -16.28
N MET A 102 3.17 1.16 -16.61
CA MET A 102 3.19 0.25 -17.74
C MET A 102 3.37 -1.18 -17.22
N THR A 103 2.44 -2.05 -17.59
CA THR A 103 2.39 -3.45 -17.18
C THR A 103 2.70 -4.32 -18.40
N LYS A 104 3.71 -5.17 -18.29
CA LYS A 104 4.05 -6.22 -19.26
C LYS A 104 3.99 -7.58 -18.55
N PRO A 105 3.85 -8.72 -19.27
CA PRO A 105 3.68 -10.04 -18.66
C PRO A 105 4.75 -10.41 -17.62
N ILE A 106 6.01 -10.00 -17.85
CA ILE A 106 7.15 -10.32 -16.98
C ILE A 106 7.72 -9.11 -16.25
N SER A 107 7.20 -7.90 -16.49
CA SER A 107 7.79 -6.69 -15.90
C SER A 107 6.78 -5.56 -15.78
N ASN A 108 6.90 -4.76 -14.73
CA ASN A 108 6.08 -3.59 -14.50
C ASN A 108 6.97 -2.38 -14.28
N ALA A 109 6.65 -1.26 -14.89
CA ALA A 109 7.34 0.00 -14.68
C ALA A 109 6.32 1.06 -14.25
N SER A 110 6.69 1.97 -13.36
CA SER A 110 5.85 3.11 -13.01
C SER A 110 6.67 4.33 -12.70
N VAL A 111 6.07 5.48 -12.98
CA VAL A 111 6.60 6.80 -12.65
C VAL A 111 5.51 7.56 -11.93
N ILE A 112 5.81 8.08 -10.75
CA ILE A 112 4.89 8.85 -9.92
C ILE A 112 5.58 10.15 -9.54
N LEU A 113 4.91 11.25 -9.80
CA LEU A 113 5.21 12.55 -9.23
C LEU A 113 4.29 12.74 -8.02
N ALA A 114 4.88 12.89 -6.84
CA ALA A 114 4.20 12.96 -5.56
C ALA A 114 4.55 14.22 -4.78
N ASP A 115 3.91 14.41 -3.63
CA ASP A 115 4.18 15.47 -2.66
C ASP A 115 4.08 16.87 -3.28
N LYS A 116 3.02 17.10 -4.07
CA LYS A 116 2.78 18.37 -4.80
C LYS A 116 3.90 18.70 -5.80
N GLY A 117 4.53 17.68 -6.37
CA GLY A 117 5.61 17.84 -7.33
C GLY A 117 7.01 17.78 -6.71
N ASP A 118 7.13 17.63 -5.40
CA ASP A 118 8.42 17.61 -4.72
C ASP A 118 9.15 16.25 -4.84
N SER A 119 8.42 15.15 -5.00
CA SER A 119 9.00 13.81 -5.02
C SER A 119 8.76 13.12 -6.36
N LEU A 120 9.82 12.82 -7.11
CA LEU A 120 9.74 11.97 -8.29
C LEU A 120 10.14 10.53 -7.93
N ARG A 121 9.30 9.55 -8.26
CA ARG A 121 9.52 8.12 -7.98
C ARG A 121 9.44 7.33 -9.28
N PHE A 122 10.51 6.62 -9.59
CA PHE A 122 10.57 5.65 -10.68
C PHE A 122 10.68 4.25 -10.06
N SER A 123 9.79 3.34 -10.44
CA SER A 123 9.81 1.95 -9.99
C SER A 123 9.86 1.00 -11.18
N TYR A 124 10.64 -0.06 -11.06
CA TYR A 124 10.71 -1.15 -12.02
C TYR A 124 10.69 -2.48 -11.29
N MET A 125 9.75 -3.35 -11.65
CA MET A 125 9.62 -4.70 -11.13
C MET A 125 9.78 -5.70 -12.26
N HIS A 126 10.50 -6.78 -12.01
CA HIS A 126 10.68 -7.88 -12.94
C HIS A 126 10.34 -9.20 -12.25
N HIS A 127 9.49 -10.00 -12.90
CA HIS A 127 9.12 -11.34 -12.47
C HIS A 127 10.12 -12.34 -13.04
N LEU A 128 10.69 -13.16 -12.17
CA LEU A 128 11.60 -14.24 -12.54
C LEU A 128 10.78 -15.52 -12.69
N ASP A 129 10.81 -16.14 -13.87
CA ASP A 129 10.01 -17.34 -14.15
C ASP A 129 10.84 -18.64 -14.23
N GLN A 130 10.16 -19.74 -13.92
CA GLN A 130 10.46 -21.19 -14.09
C GLN A 130 10.76 -22.09 -12.88
N LEU A 131 11.27 -21.64 -11.73
CA LEU A 131 11.38 -22.56 -10.56
C LEU A 131 10.89 -22.00 -9.23
N ASN A 132 11.05 -20.71 -8.95
CA ASN A 132 10.85 -20.18 -7.58
C ASN A 132 9.93 -18.94 -7.47
N ARG A 133 9.10 -18.67 -8.50
CA ARG A 133 8.14 -17.54 -8.55
C ARG A 133 8.68 -16.26 -7.90
N GLY A 134 9.90 -15.87 -8.26
CA GLY A 134 10.60 -14.74 -7.68
C GLY A 134 10.21 -13.43 -8.34
N ALA A 135 10.41 -12.32 -7.64
CA ALA A 135 10.31 -10.98 -8.21
C ALA A 135 11.41 -10.10 -7.65
N VAL A 136 11.97 -9.24 -8.50
CA VAL A 136 12.92 -8.20 -8.10
C VAL A 136 12.32 -6.84 -8.41
N VAL A 137 12.59 -5.87 -7.55
CA VAL A 137 12.07 -4.50 -7.65
C VAL A 137 13.22 -3.54 -7.42
N GLY A 138 13.37 -2.57 -8.32
CA GLY A 138 14.20 -1.40 -8.12
C GLY A 138 13.31 -0.15 -8.07
N GLU A 139 13.51 0.70 -7.07
CA GLU A 139 12.86 2.00 -6.96
C GLU A 139 13.93 3.08 -6.79
N ILE A 140 13.82 4.14 -7.59
CA ILE A 140 14.60 5.36 -7.44
C ILE A 140 13.62 6.48 -7.10
N SER A 141 13.85 7.17 -5.99
CA SER A 141 13.10 8.35 -5.60
C SER A 141 14.03 9.54 -5.46
N ARG A 142 13.66 10.67 -6.06
CA ARG A 142 14.35 11.94 -5.91
C ARG A 142 13.40 12.94 -5.28
N LYS A 143 13.87 13.63 -4.24
CA LYS A 143 13.17 14.74 -3.62
C LYS A 143 13.82 16.05 -4.03
N PHE A 144 13.07 16.96 -4.64
CA PHE A 144 13.59 18.19 -5.21
C PHE A 144 13.95 19.22 -4.13
N SER A 145 13.13 19.35 -3.08
CA SER A 145 13.34 20.28 -1.96
C SER A 145 14.62 20.01 -1.19
N THR A 146 14.97 18.74 -0.96
CA THR A 146 16.18 18.34 -0.23
C THR A 146 17.33 17.96 -1.15
N ASN A 147 17.09 17.87 -2.47
CA ASN A 147 18.02 17.35 -3.46
C ASN A 147 18.60 15.96 -3.10
N GLU A 148 17.84 15.17 -2.35
CA GLU A 148 18.23 13.83 -1.92
C GLU A 148 17.72 12.77 -2.89
N ASN A 149 18.53 11.72 -3.08
CA ASN A 149 18.19 10.57 -3.90
C ASN A 149 18.16 9.31 -3.03
N THR A 150 17.04 8.60 -3.08
CA THR A 150 16.87 7.29 -2.43
C THR A 150 16.81 6.21 -3.50
N LEU A 151 17.76 5.28 -3.45
CA LEU A 151 17.71 4.06 -4.23
C LEU A 151 17.29 2.92 -3.30
N THR A 152 16.26 2.19 -3.69
CA THR A 152 15.76 1.00 -2.98
C THR A 152 15.77 -0.19 -3.91
N VAL A 153 16.34 -1.30 -3.46
CA VAL A 153 16.27 -2.59 -4.14
C VAL A 153 15.51 -3.55 -3.24
N GLY A 154 14.57 -4.28 -3.82
CA GLY A 154 13.79 -5.30 -3.13
C GLY A 154 13.70 -6.58 -3.93
N CYS A 155 13.47 -7.67 -3.23
CA CYS A 155 13.20 -8.96 -3.83
C CYS A 155 12.11 -9.69 -3.05
N SER A 156 11.43 -10.58 -3.75
CA SER A 156 10.47 -11.53 -3.22
C SER A 156 10.80 -12.88 -3.80
N TYR A 157 10.78 -13.91 -2.97
CA TYR A 157 11.18 -15.26 -3.37
C TYR A 157 10.29 -16.28 -2.66
N LEU A 158 9.83 -17.27 -3.40
CA LEU A 158 9.07 -18.39 -2.86
C LEU A 158 10.07 -19.47 -2.43
N VAL A 159 10.18 -19.71 -1.11
CA VAL A 159 11.14 -20.69 -0.56
C VAL A 159 10.59 -22.11 -0.65
N ASP A 160 9.28 -22.25 -0.40
CA ASP A 160 8.51 -23.48 -0.56
C ASP A 160 7.09 -23.11 -1.03
N PRO A 161 6.22 -24.07 -1.42
CA PRO A 161 4.87 -23.77 -1.91
C PRO A 161 3.98 -22.90 -0.98
N ASN A 162 4.33 -22.81 0.31
CA ASN A 162 3.56 -22.12 1.34
C ASN A 162 4.33 -20.93 1.96
N THR A 163 5.60 -20.71 1.63
CA THR A 163 6.49 -19.75 2.28
C THR A 163 7.05 -18.75 1.28
N ILE A 164 6.81 -17.47 1.54
CA ILE A 164 7.35 -16.33 0.79
C ILE A 164 8.29 -15.54 1.68
N VAL A 165 9.48 -15.27 1.19
CA VAL A 165 10.43 -14.32 1.78
C VAL A 165 10.49 -13.07 0.93
N LYS A 166 10.48 -11.91 1.57
CA LYS A 166 10.70 -10.62 0.95
C LYS A 166 11.81 -9.89 1.67
N ALA A 167 12.66 -9.21 0.92
CA ALA A 167 13.67 -8.32 1.47
C ALA A 167 13.68 -7.01 0.70
N LYS A 168 14.05 -5.92 1.37
CA LYS A 168 14.29 -4.62 0.76
C LYS A 168 15.44 -3.92 1.45
N LEU A 169 16.26 -3.21 0.68
CA LEU A 169 17.38 -2.42 1.18
C LEU A 169 17.42 -1.09 0.45
N ASN A 170 17.68 0.00 1.17
CA ASN A 170 17.95 1.30 0.55
C ASN A 170 19.37 1.82 0.84
N ASN A 171 19.81 2.81 0.06
CA ASN A 171 21.11 3.48 0.22
C ASN A 171 21.27 4.25 1.56
N HIS A 172 20.19 4.44 2.30
CA HIS A 172 20.21 5.02 3.64
C HIS A 172 20.51 3.99 4.73
N GLY A 173 20.62 2.70 4.40
CA GLY A 173 20.91 1.64 5.35
C GLY A 173 19.67 0.95 5.94
N ASN A 174 18.47 1.27 5.45
CA ASN A 174 17.27 0.61 5.93
C ASN A 174 17.12 -0.74 5.24
N LEU A 175 17.37 -1.82 5.98
CA LEU A 175 17.13 -3.20 5.58
C LEU A 175 15.83 -3.69 6.21
N GLY A 176 14.91 -4.20 5.41
CA GLY A 176 13.69 -4.86 5.87
C GLY A 176 13.58 -6.26 5.30
N ALA A 177 13.16 -7.21 6.14
CA ALA A 177 12.87 -8.58 5.75
C ALA A 177 11.48 -8.99 6.25
N LEU A 178 10.80 -9.83 5.48
CA LEU A 178 9.48 -10.37 5.81
C LEU A 178 9.42 -11.82 5.35
N LEU A 179 9.05 -12.70 6.27
CA LEU A 179 8.72 -14.10 6.03
C LEU A 179 7.21 -14.25 6.20
N ARG A 180 6.53 -14.79 5.19
CA ARG A 180 5.10 -15.13 5.27
C ARG A 180 4.94 -16.60 4.95
N HIS A 181 4.40 -17.36 5.90
CA HIS A 181 4.15 -18.78 5.79
C HIS A 181 2.65 -19.06 5.85
N GLU A 182 2.14 -19.86 4.93
CA GLU A 182 0.75 -20.33 4.90
C GLU A 182 0.60 -21.59 5.76
N LEU A 183 -0.13 -21.47 6.87
CA LEU A 183 -0.36 -22.58 7.81
C LEU A 183 -1.51 -23.49 7.36
N LYS A 184 -2.55 -22.89 6.78
CA LYS A 184 -3.75 -23.54 6.23
C LYS A 184 -4.23 -22.71 5.03
N PRO A 185 -5.05 -23.26 4.12
CA PRO A 185 -5.57 -22.50 2.98
C PRO A 185 -6.15 -21.15 3.43
N ASN A 186 -5.58 -20.05 2.93
CA ASN A 186 -5.95 -18.68 3.29
C ASN A 186 -5.64 -18.22 4.74
N SER A 187 -4.86 -18.99 5.50
CA SER A 187 -4.38 -18.65 6.84
C SER A 187 -2.86 -18.48 6.84
N TYR A 188 -2.38 -17.32 7.28
CA TYR A 188 -0.99 -16.90 7.12
C TYR A 188 -0.35 -16.44 8.43
N LEU A 189 0.84 -16.94 8.71
CA LEU A 189 1.76 -16.42 9.70
C LEU A 189 2.76 -15.49 9.00
N THR A 190 2.96 -14.28 9.52
CA THR A 190 3.91 -13.31 8.99
C THR A 190 4.87 -12.85 10.08
N ILE A 191 6.16 -12.98 9.83
CA ILE A 191 7.25 -12.50 10.67
C ILE A 191 7.98 -11.41 9.88
N SER A 192 8.26 -10.27 10.48
CA SER A 192 8.98 -9.18 9.85
C SER A 192 10.08 -8.62 10.74
N GLY A 193 11.14 -8.11 10.12
CA GLY A 193 12.26 -7.46 10.78
C GLY A 193 12.69 -6.24 9.99
N ALA A 194 13.05 -5.16 10.69
CA ALA A 194 13.64 -3.97 10.10
C ALA A 194 14.88 -3.55 10.90
N PHE A 195 15.96 -3.29 10.16
CA PHE A 195 17.30 -3.05 10.66
C PHE A 195 17.84 -1.78 10.00
N ASP A 196 18.52 -0.95 10.78
CA ASP A 196 19.33 0.14 10.25
C ASP A 196 20.79 -0.34 10.21
N THR A 197 21.29 -0.64 9.01
CA THR A 197 22.65 -1.16 8.81
C THR A 197 23.73 -0.12 9.11
N LYS A 198 23.37 1.17 9.20
CA LYS A 198 24.29 2.24 9.60
C LYS A 198 24.28 2.52 11.10
N ALA A 199 23.26 2.05 11.81
CA ALA A 199 23.10 2.19 13.26
C ALA A 199 22.87 0.81 13.90
N LEU A 200 23.87 -0.07 13.81
CA LEU A 200 23.83 -1.44 14.37
C LEU A 200 23.76 -1.47 15.90
N ASP A 201 24.04 -0.34 16.54
CA ASP A 201 23.86 -0.08 17.97
C ASP A 201 22.38 0.05 18.37
N LYS A 202 21.49 0.31 17.42
CA LYS A 202 20.05 0.40 17.68
C LYS A 202 19.37 -0.97 17.61
N TYR A 203 18.47 -1.21 18.56
CA TYR A 203 17.67 -2.43 18.56
C TYR A 203 16.83 -2.55 17.27
N PRO A 204 16.90 -3.69 16.58
CA PRO A 204 16.08 -3.94 15.41
C PRO A 204 14.60 -4.04 15.76
N LYS A 205 13.75 -3.64 14.82
CA LYS A 205 12.30 -3.71 14.98
C LYS A 205 11.81 -5.04 14.45
N PHE A 206 11.10 -5.80 15.27
CA PHE A 206 10.47 -7.05 14.88
C PHE A 206 8.95 -6.95 14.93
N GLY A 207 8.28 -7.64 14.01
CA GLY A 207 6.83 -7.73 13.95
C GLY A 207 6.38 -9.17 13.73
N LEU A 208 5.26 -9.53 14.35
CA LEU A 208 4.59 -10.82 14.18
C LEU A 208 3.11 -10.56 13.91
N ALA A 209 2.56 -11.22 12.89
CA ALA A 209 1.15 -11.14 12.56
C ALA A 209 0.61 -12.52 12.18
N LEU A 210 -0.57 -12.86 12.69
CA LEU A 210 -1.28 -14.09 12.35
C LEU A 210 -2.64 -13.72 11.76
N SER A 211 -2.92 -14.19 10.56
CA SER A 211 -4.19 -14.01 9.87
C SER A 211 -4.82 -15.37 9.69
N LEU A 212 -5.96 -15.62 10.33
CA LEU A 212 -6.68 -16.88 10.22
C LEU A 212 -7.96 -16.67 9.41
N LYS A 213 -8.19 -17.52 8.43
CA LYS A 213 -9.49 -17.62 7.77
C LYS A 213 -10.18 -18.89 8.28
N PRO A 214 -11.45 -18.78 8.75
CA PRO A 214 -12.20 -19.94 9.23
C PRO A 214 -12.44 -20.96 8.11
#